data_AF-A0A8X6UGM6-F1
#
_entry.id   AF-A0A8X6UGM6-F1
#
_cell.length_a   1.000
_cell.length_b   1.000
_cell.length_c   1.000
_cell.angle_alpha   90.00
_cell.angle_beta   90.00
_cell.angle_gamma   90.00
#
_symmetry.space_group_name_H-M   'P 1'
#
loop_
_entity.id
_entity.type
_entity.pdbx_description
1 polymer ?
#
loop_
_entity_poly.entity_id
_entity_poly.type
_entity_poly.pdbx_seq_one_letter_code
_entity_poly.pdbx_strand_id
1 'polypeptide(L)'
;MEQKKSGKLQSAVDIATNSAAENYDACRKFRLFVKDRTTNLHFLVDSGADCSVIPATSKNKQPSDFKLFAANGTEIPTYGIKMLKVDLGLRREFLFPFIIAKISKGILGADFLHKFNLLIDINKRRLIDGLTQLSIQGNIFSITNDLTVTPLNKRETFSNLLLKYPELTKPNILPTQVKNDVKHFIETKGQRIHSKTRQLDSKRLAIAQEEFKFMLDNEIVLPSSSQWASPLHLATKKDGTIRPCGDYRQLNAQTIPD
;
A
#
# COMPACT_ATOMS: atom_id res chain seq x y z
N MET A 1 26.62 19.31 -59.65
CA MET A 1 27.02 17.97 -59.16
C MET A 1 27.24 18.09 -57.67
N GLU A 2 26.32 17.60 -56.84
CA GLU A 2 26.56 17.48 -55.40
C GLU A 2 25.99 16.16 -54.93
N GLN A 3 26.87 15.34 -54.36
CA GLN A 3 26.67 13.93 -54.08
C GLN A 3 25.90 13.74 -52.76
N LYS A 4 24.87 12.89 -52.82
CA LYS A 4 24.18 12.29 -51.69
C LYS A 4 25.17 11.44 -50.87
N LYS A 5 25.47 11.81 -49.62
CA LYS A 5 26.11 10.91 -48.64
C LYS A 5 25.04 10.29 -47.75
N SER A 6 24.83 8.99 -47.92
CA SER A 6 24.02 8.13 -47.05
C SER A 6 24.69 7.97 -45.69
N GLY A 7 24.06 8.45 -44.62
CA GLY A 7 24.45 8.11 -43.25
C GLY A 7 24.14 6.65 -42.95
N LYS A 8 25.17 5.87 -42.59
CA LYS A 8 25.03 4.48 -42.10
C LYS A 8 24.33 4.49 -40.73
N LEU A 9 23.34 3.60 -40.55
CA LEU A 9 22.79 3.24 -39.24
C LEU A 9 23.89 2.55 -38.41
N GLN A 10 24.21 3.10 -37.25
CA GLN A 10 25.04 2.41 -36.26
C GLN A 10 24.20 1.45 -35.43
N SER A 11 24.79 0.29 -35.16
CA SER A 11 24.26 -0.84 -34.41
C SER A 11 23.89 -0.46 -32.98
N ALA A 12 22.67 -0.80 -32.55
CA ALA A 12 22.21 -0.69 -31.17
C ALA A 12 22.79 -1.83 -30.31
N VAL A 13 24.09 -1.76 -30.04
CA VAL A 13 24.74 -2.52 -28.98
C VAL A 13 25.67 -1.53 -28.30
N ASP A 14 25.62 -1.50 -26.96
CA ASP A 14 26.33 -0.59 -26.06
C ASP A 14 25.58 0.71 -25.75
N ILE A 15 24.70 0.63 -24.75
CA ILE A 15 24.35 1.61 -23.68
C ILE A 15 23.02 1.09 -23.08
N ALA A 16 23.10 0.00 -22.31
CA ALA A 16 21.99 -0.45 -21.45
C ALA A 16 22.49 -1.36 -20.33
N THR A 17 23.61 -1.02 -19.70
CA THR A 17 24.03 -1.64 -18.44
C THR A 17 24.05 -0.54 -17.40
N ASN A 18 22.88 -0.26 -16.79
CA ASN A 18 22.71 0.32 -15.44
C ASN A 18 21.25 0.74 -15.16
N SER A 19 20.26 -0.15 -15.27
CA SER A 19 18.88 0.19 -14.83
C SER A 19 18.00 -0.97 -14.35
N ALA A 20 18.47 -2.22 -14.45
CA ALA A 20 17.71 -3.36 -13.99
C ALA A 20 17.87 -3.62 -12.48
N ALA A 21 19.03 -3.33 -11.90
CA ALA A 21 19.34 -3.60 -10.49
C ALA A 21 18.62 -2.64 -9.52
N GLU A 22 18.52 -1.35 -9.87
CA GLU A 22 17.84 -0.34 -9.04
C GLU A 22 16.32 -0.56 -8.96
N ASN A 23 15.72 -1.19 -9.97
CA ASN A 23 14.29 -1.50 -10.02
C ASN A 23 13.85 -2.65 -9.09
N TYR A 24 14.78 -3.44 -8.54
CA TYR A 24 14.43 -4.50 -7.57
C TYR A 24 14.21 -3.96 -6.15
N ASP A 25 14.73 -2.78 -5.83
CA ASP A 25 14.71 -2.20 -4.48
C ASP A 25 13.39 -1.45 -4.16
N ALA A 26 12.57 -1.21 -5.19
CA ALA A 26 11.34 -0.42 -5.09
C ALA A 26 10.09 -1.21 -4.69
N CYS A 27 10.18 -2.52 -4.43
CA CYS A 27 9.06 -3.29 -3.86
C CYS A 27 8.91 -2.97 -2.36
N ARG A 28 8.48 -1.73 -2.04
CA ARG A 28 8.27 -1.25 -0.67
C ARG A 28 7.07 -1.97 -0.05
N LYS A 29 7.31 -3.13 0.55
CA LYS A 29 6.39 -3.72 1.52
C LYS A 29 6.55 -2.93 2.82
N PHE A 30 5.47 -2.34 3.33
CA PHE A 30 5.42 -1.62 4.62
C PHE A 30 5.64 -2.54 5.84
N ARG A 31 6.28 -3.70 5.65
CA ARG A 31 6.54 -4.69 6.69
C ARG A 31 7.95 -4.54 7.16
N LEU A 32 8.09 -4.26 8.45
CA LEU A 32 9.37 -4.11 9.09
C LEU A 32 9.83 -5.49 9.57
N PHE A 33 10.99 -5.96 9.07
CA PHE A 33 11.65 -7.12 9.62
C PHE A 33 12.89 -6.72 10.40
N VAL A 34 13.09 -7.37 11.54
CA VAL A 34 14.30 -7.25 12.34
C VAL A 34 14.95 -8.61 12.49
N LYS A 35 16.26 -8.62 12.64
CA LYS A 35 17.05 -9.84 12.75
C LYS A 35 17.63 -9.92 14.16
N ASP A 36 17.42 -11.04 14.82
CA ASP A 36 18.17 -11.38 16.01
C ASP A 36 19.62 -11.68 15.62
N ARG A 37 20.56 -10.89 16.14
CA ARG A 37 21.98 -11.01 15.84
C ARG A 37 22.59 -12.27 16.45
N THR A 38 22.00 -12.81 17.52
CA THR A 38 22.50 -14.01 18.18
C THR A 38 22.09 -15.28 17.45
N THR A 39 20.79 -15.47 17.18
CA THR A 39 20.29 -16.71 16.56
C THR A 39 20.15 -16.65 15.05
N ASN A 40 20.35 -15.47 14.44
CA ASN A 40 20.02 -15.16 13.04
C ASN A 40 18.53 -15.32 12.69
N LEU A 41 17.64 -15.46 13.67
CA LEU A 41 16.21 -15.51 13.42
C LEU A 41 15.70 -14.17 12.89
N HIS A 42 14.84 -14.24 11.87
CA HIS A 42 14.16 -13.07 11.32
C HIS A 42 12.76 -12.98 11.90
N PHE A 43 12.43 -11.80 12.40
CA PHE A 43 11.14 -11.49 12.97
C PHE A 43 10.42 -10.44 12.13
N LEU A 44 9.15 -10.72 11.80
CA LEU A 44 8.21 -9.68 11.41
C LEU A 44 7.85 -8.87 12.65
N VAL A 45 7.93 -7.54 12.56
CA VAL A 45 7.42 -6.65 13.60
C VAL A 45 5.95 -6.38 13.29
N ASP A 46 5.05 -6.92 14.11
CA ASP A 46 3.61 -6.88 13.84
C ASP A 46 2.83 -6.46 15.10
N SER A 47 2.40 -5.21 15.13
CA SER A 47 1.56 -4.70 16.21
C SER A 47 0.13 -5.28 16.19
N GLY A 48 -0.27 -5.98 15.12
CA GLY A 48 -1.57 -6.63 15.01
C GLY A 48 -1.61 -8.06 15.54
N ALA A 49 -0.48 -8.61 16.00
CA ALA A 49 -0.41 -9.92 16.64
C ALA A 49 -0.34 -9.77 18.16
N ASP A 50 -1.21 -10.44 18.90
CA ASP A 50 -1.24 -10.33 20.38
C ASP A 50 -0.02 -10.99 21.04
N CYS A 51 0.49 -12.06 20.44
CA CYS A 51 1.57 -12.87 21.01
C CYS A 51 2.80 -12.93 20.11
N SER A 52 3.98 -12.97 20.73
CA SER A 52 5.25 -13.17 20.04
C SER A 52 5.55 -14.66 19.85
N VAL A 53 5.89 -15.01 18.60
CA VAL A 53 6.00 -16.40 18.17
C VAL A 53 7.30 -16.68 17.43
N ILE A 54 7.78 -17.91 17.52
CA ILE A 54 8.93 -18.42 16.76
C ILE A 54 8.55 -19.67 15.95
N PRO A 55 9.24 -19.92 14.81
CA PRO A 55 9.02 -21.11 14.02
C PRO A 55 9.30 -22.40 14.80
N ALA A 56 8.41 -23.38 14.62
CA ALA A 56 8.67 -24.77 14.99
C ALA A 56 9.85 -25.34 14.19
N THR A 57 10.64 -26.19 14.84
CA THR A 57 11.75 -26.92 14.22
C THR A 57 11.44 -28.41 14.16
N SER A 58 12.27 -29.20 13.47
CA SER A 58 12.11 -30.67 13.40
C SER A 58 12.12 -31.37 14.77
N LYS A 59 12.56 -30.69 15.84
CA LYS A 59 12.51 -31.18 17.23
C LYS A 59 11.10 -31.08 17.83
N ASN A 60 10.23 -30.24 17.29
CA ASN A 60 8.89 -29.96 17.77
C ASN A 60 7.88 -30.92 17.11
N LYS A 61 7.84 -32.17 17.58
CA LYS A 61 7.05 -33.23 16.93
C LYS A 61 5.58 -33.23 17.35
N GLN A 62 5.29 -32.94 18.61
CA GLN A 62 3.95 -33.04 19.18
C GLN A 62 3.34 -31.65 19.42
N PRO A 63 2.17 -31.34 18.82
CA PRO A 63 1.45 -30.11 19.11
C PRO A 63 1.02 -30.04 20.59
N SER A 64 0.96 -28.83 21.12
CA SER A 64 0.35 -28.49 22.40
C SER A 64 -1.16 -28.33 22.26
N ASP A 65 -1.90 -28.47 23.36
CA ASP A 65 -3.33 -28.18 23.42
C ASP A 65 -3.64 -26.69 23.19
N PHE A 66 -2.67 -25.82 23.50
CA PHE A 66 -2.78 -24.39 23.22
C PHE A 66 -2.67 -24.12 21.71
N LYS A 67 -3.64 -23.39 21.15
CA LYS A 67 -3.68 -23.03 19.73
C LYS A 67 -3.61 -21.53 19.55
N LEU A 68 -3.00 -21.11 18.44
CA LEU A 68 -3.08 -19.74 17.97
C LEU A 68 -4.01 -19.68 16.75
N PHE A 69 -4.50 -18.49 16.44
CA PHE A 69 -5.41 -18.27 15.32
C PHE A 69 -4.91 -17.11 14.46
N ALA A 70 -4.91 -17.29 13.15
CA ALA A 70 -4.68 -16.20 12.21
C ALA A 70 -5.90 -15.26 12.15
N ALA A 71 -5.73 -14.07 11.56
CA ALA A 71 -6.81 -13.08 11.42
C ALA A 71 -8.04 -13.57 10.62
N ASN A 72 -7.88 -14.61 9.80
CA ASN A 72 -8.98 -15.25 9.08
C ASN A 72 -9.60 -16.44 9.84
N GLY A 73 -9.22 -16.66 11.11
CA GLY A 73 -9.68 -17.77 11.95
C GLY A 73 -8.96 -19.10 11.72
N THR A 74 -7.95 -19.17 10.84
CA THR A 74 -7.20 -20.42 10.63
C THR A 74 -6.41 -20.80 11.87
N GLU A 75 -6.58 -22.04 12.34
CA GLU A 75 -5.80 -22.58 13.45
C GLU A 75 -4.31 -22.73 13.09
N ILE A 76 -3.46 -22.27 13.99
CA ILE A 76 -2.01 -22.40 13.93
C ILE A 76 -1.57 -23.31 15.08
N PRO A 77 -1.12 -24.54 14.79
CA PRO A 77 -0.60 -25.45 15.81
C PRO A 77 0.59 -24.84 16.56
N THR A 78 0.62 -25.02 17.89
CA THR A 78 1.75 -24.62 18.73
C THR A 78 2.45 -25.83 19.34
N TYR A 79 3.67 -25.65 19.84
CA TYR A 79 4.54 -26.71 20.32
C TYR A 79 5.22 -26.36 21.65
N GLY A 80 4.59 -25.51 22.44
CA GLY A 80 5.07 -25.04 23.74
C GLY A 80 5.69 -23.64 23.71
N ILE A 81 6.36 -23.29 24.81
CA ILE A 81 6.95 -21.97 25.04
C ILE A 81 8.47 -22.12 25.20
N LYS A 82 9.23 -21.17 24.66
CA LYS A 82 10.69 -21.11 24.80
C LYS A 82 11.13 -19.71 25.23
N MET A 83 11.86 -19.63 26.33
CA MET A 83 12.58 -18.41 26.69
C MET A 83 13.71 -18.17 25.69
N LEU A 84 13.69 -17.01 25.04
CA LEU A 84 14.76 -16.55 24.16
C LEU A 84 15.31 -15.22 24.66
N LYS A 85 16.64 -15.12 24.62
CA LYS A 85 17.35 -13.85 24.72
C LYS A 85 17.57 -13.36 23.29
N VAL A 86 16.89 -12.29 22.92
CA VAL A 86 16.95 -11.71 21.57
C VAL A 86 17.87 -10.48 21.60
N ASP A 87 18.81 -10.41 20.66
CA ASP A 87 19.63 -9.22 20.41
C ASP A 87 19.19 -8.53 19.11
N LEU A 88 18.42 -7.46 19.26
CA LEU A 88 17.95 -6.64 18.14
C LEU A 88 18.97 -5.59 17.71
N GLY A 89 20.14 -5.48 18.35
CA GLY A 89 21.12 -4.44 18.08
C GLY A 89 20.82 -3.09 18.72
N LEU A 90 19.86 -3.03 19.64
CA LEU A 90 19.45 -1.84 20.39
C LEU A 90 20.27 -1.65 21.67
N ARG A 91 21.44 -2.29 21.77
CA ARG A 91 22.35 -2.26 22.93
C ARG A 91 21.68 -2.66 24.25
N ARG A 92 20.65 -3.50 24.17
CA ARG A 92 20.02 -4.16 25.31
C ARG A 92 19.61 -5.57 24.95
N GLU A 93 19.59 -6.43 25.96
CA GLU A 93 19.16 -7.81 25.82
C GLU A 93 17.66 -7.92 26.12
N PHE A 94 16.95 -8.69 25.30
CA PHE A 94 15.52 -8.90 25.43
C PHE A 94 15.24 -10.34 25.79
N LEU A 95 15.09 -10.63 27.09
CA LEU A 95 14.72 -11.97 27.55
C LEU A 95 13.19 -12.12 27.59
N PHE A 96 12.64 -12.97 26.74
CA PHE A 96 11.19 -13.09 26.55
C PHE A 96 10.71 -14.52 26.28
N PRO A 97 9.55 -14.94 26.79
CA PRO A 97 8.91 -16.22 26.43
C PRO A 97 8.25 -16.14 25.05
N PHE A 98 8.69 -16.95 24.11
CA PHE A 98 8.08 -17.06 22.78
C PHE A 98 7.27 -18.35 22.66
N ILE A 99 6.11 -18.27 22.02
CA ILE A 99 5.33 -19.47 21.67
C ILE A 99 5.94 -20.07 20.40
N ILE A 100 6.20 -21.38 20.42
CA ILE A 100 6.67 -22.12 19.25
C ILE A 100 5.45 -22.48 18.41
N ALA A 101 5.38 -22.05 17.15
CA ALA A 101 4.22 -22.23 16.29
C ALA A 101 4.59 -22.76 14.89
N LYS A 102 3.63 -23.40 14.21
CA LYS A 102 3.79 -23.89 12.82
C LYS A 102 3.77 -22.74 11.81
N ILE A 103 4.82 -21.94 11.77
CA ILE A 103 4.98 -20.76 10.92
C ILE A 103 6.37 -20.72 10.27
N SER A 104 6.52 -19.98 9.17
CA SER A 104 7.79 -19.84 8.44
C SER A 104 8.76 -18.83 9.07
N LYS A 105 8.25 -17.83 9.77
CA LYS A 105 9.04 -16.71 10.33
C LYS A 105 8.57 -16.35 11.73
N GLY A 106 9.48 -15.82 12.54
CA GLY A 106 9.11 -15.31 13.86
C GLY A 106 8.28 -14.03 13.74
N ILE A 107 7.49 -13.74 14.78
CA ILE A 107 6.74 -12.50 14.90
C ILE A 107 7.05 -11.89 16.27
N LEU A 108 7.41 -10.61 16.27
CA LEU A 108 7.38 -9.77 17.46
C LEU A 108 6.00 -9.11 17.52
N GLY A 109 5.16 -9.65 18.39
CA GLY A 109 3.80 -9.20 18.63
C GLY A 109 3.73 -8.01 19.59
N ALA A 110 2.52 -7.53 19.80
CA ALA A 110 2.18 -6.44 20.71
C ALA A 110 2.68 -6.70 22.14
N ASP A 111 2.65 -7.94 22.63
CA ASP A 111 3.17 -8.34 23.94
C ASP A 111 4.66 -7.97 24.15
N PHE A 112 5.52 -8.29 23.19
CA PHE A 112 6.94 -7.99 23.22
C PHE A 112 7.18 -6.50 23.00
N LEU A 113 6.50 -5.90 22.02
CA LEU A 113 6.65 -4.48 21.70
C LEU A 113 6.25 -3.60 22.89
N HIS A 114 5.14 -3.92 23.53
CA HIS A 114 4.66 -3.22 24.72
C HIS A 114 5.60 -3.40 25.91
N LYS A 115 5.96 -4.66 26.23
CA LYS A 115 6.81 -4.97 27.40
C LYS A 115 8.14 -4.21 27.37
N PHE A 116 8.73 -4.06 26.19
CA PHE A 116 10.02 -3.42 26.02
C PHE A 116 9.92 -1.98 25.51
N ASN A 117 8.74 -1.37 25.45
CA ASN A 117 8.55 0.00 24.95
C ASN A 117 9.21 0.24 23.58
N LEU A 118 8.92 -0.64 22.61
CA LEU A 118 9.45 -0.56 21.25
C LEU A 118 8.46 0.15 20.33
N LEU A 119 8.94 1.14 19.58
CA LEU A 119 8.15 1.93 18.64
C LEU A 119 8.48 1.56 17.20
N ILE A 120 7.44 1.40 16.38
CA ILE A 120 7.56 1.06 14.96
C ILE A 120 7.50 2.37 14.14
N ASP A 121 8.58 2.71 13.44
CA ASP A 121 8.60 3.83 12.50
C ASP A 121 8.65 3.27 11.07
N ILE A 122 7.45 3.13 10.47
CA ILE A 122 7.28 2.58 9.11
C ILE A 122 7.90 3.50 8.06
N ASN A 123 7.79 4.82 8.25
CA ASN A 123 8.28 5.82 7.29
C ASN A 123 9.80 5.76 7.16
N LYS A 124 10.51 5.72 8.30
CA LYS A 124 11.97 5.58 8.31
C LYS A 124 12.45 4.13 8.33
N ARG A 125 11.51 3.17 8.31
CA ARG A 125 11.74 1.72 8.27
C ARG A 125 12.66 1.26 9.41
N ARG A 126 12.36 1.68 10.63
CA ARG A 126 13.19 1.41 11.80
C ARG A 126 12.36 0.98 13.00
N LEU A 127 12.98 0.19 13.86
CA LEU A 127 12.48 -0.11 15.19
C LEU A 127 13.23 0.75 16.19
N ILE A 128 12.51 1.47 17.03
CA ILE A 128 13.06 2.42 18.00
C ILE A 128 12.83 1.87 19.40
N ASP A 129 13.84 1.94 20.25
CA ASP A 129 13.68 1.73 21.68
C ASP A 129 13.20 3.03 22.34
N GLY A 130 12.00 3.03 22.89
CA GLY A 130 11.41 4.18 23.55
C GLY A 130 12.13 4.60 24.84
N LEU A 131 12.93 3.72 25.45
CA LEU A 131 13.71 4.04 26.65
C LEU A 131 15.04 4.71 26.30
N THR A 132 15.78 4.13 25.36
CA THR A 132 17.15 4.59 25.02
C THR A 132 17.18 5.51 23.81
N GLN A 133 16.09 5.62 23.06
CA GLN A 133 15.97 6.30 21.77
C GLN A 133 16.91 5.76 20.68
N LEU A 134 17.61 4.66 20.95
CA LEU A 134 18.36 3.94 19.94
C LEU A 134 17.40 3.34 18.93
N SER A 135 17.85 3.26 17.67
CA SER A 135 17.04 2.67 16.62
C SER A 135 17.88 1.79 15.73
N ILE A 136 17.25 0.77 15.17
CA ILE A 136 17.84 -0.10 14.18
C ILE A 136 17.04 -0.01 12.89
N GLN A 137 17.75 0.09 11.77
CA GLN A 137 17.16 -0.02 10.46
C GLN A 137 16.62 -1.45 10.30
N GLY A 138 15.32 -1.57 10.04
CA GLY A 138 14.76 -2.86 9.66
C GLY A 138 14.91 -3.08 8.16
N ASN A 139 15.00 -4.35 7.77
CA ASN A 139 15.09 -4.73 6.37
C ASN A 139 13.66 -4.84 5.81
N ILE A 140 13.40 -4.22 4.66
CA ILE A 140 12.23 -4.57 3.86
C ILE A 140 12.61 -5.78 3.03
N PHE A 141 12.17 -6.97 3.43
CA PHE A 141 12.28 -8.12 2.55
C PHE A 141 11.04 -8.21 1.65
N SER A 142 11.23 -8.21 0.33
CA SER A 142 10.23 -8.74 -0.58
C SER A 142 10.21 -10.26 -0.46
N ILE A 143 9.51 -10.78 0.55
CA ILE A 143 9.41 -12.23 0.69
C ILE A 143 8.37 -12.70 -0.30
N THR A 144 8.83 -13.55 -1.22
CA THR A 144 8.09 -14.08 -2.35
C THR A 144 6.99 -15.07 -1.93
N ASN A 145 7.07 -15.70 -0.75
CA ASN A 145 6.21 -16.85 -0.42
C ASN A 145 5.34 -16.81 0.86
N ASP A 146 5.34 -15.75 1.68
CA ASP A 146 4.55 -15.81 2.94
C ASP A 146 3.03 -15.63 2.73
N LEU A 147 2.19 -16.29 3.53
CA LEU A 147 0.73 -16.10 3.57
C LEU A 147 0.41 -14.67 4.01
N THR A 148 0.21 -13.79 3.05
CA THR A 148 0.03 -12.36 3.29
C THR A 148 -1.25 -11.92 2.63
N VAL A 149 -2.04 -11.06 3.28
CA VAL A 149 -3.09 -10.32 2.59
C VAL A 149 -2.40 -9.44 1.55
N THR A 150 -2.62 -9.79 0.29
CA THR A 150 -2.09 -9.09 -0.88
C THR A 150 -3.18 -9.14 -1.95
N PRO A 151 -3.34 -8.10 -2.77
CA PRO A 151 -4.20 -8.18 -3.95
C PRO A 151 -3.70 -9.19 -4.99
N LEU A 152 -2.48 -9.72 -4.80
CA LEU A 152 -1.82 -10.60 -5.74
C LEU A 152 -2.07 -12.08 -5.42
N ASN A 153 -2.61 -12.82 -6.37
CA ASN A 153 -2.56 -14.28 -6.32
C ASN A 153 -1.11 -14.75 -6.59
N LYS A 154 -0.45 -15.25 -5.54
CA LYS A 154 0.96 -15.69 -5.61
C LYS A 154 1.17 -16.97 -6.44
N ARG A 155 0.09 -17.67 -6.79
CA ARG A 155 0.13 -18.87 -7.63
C ARG A 155 0.11 -18.55 -9.13
N GLU A 156 -0.07 -17.28 -9.49
CA GLU A 156 -0.10 -16.84 -10.88
C GLU A 156 1.30 -16.75 -11.48
N THR A 157 1.40 -17.07 -12.78
CA THR A 157 2.64 -17.03 -13.57
C THR A 157 3.28 -15.64 -13.56
N PHE A 158 2.49 -14.58 -13.45
CA PHE A 158 2.95 -13.18 -13.50
C PHE A 158 3.14 -12.55 -12.12
N SER A 159 3.03 -13.31 -11.04
CA SER A 159 3.16 -12.80 -9.67
C SER A 159 4.45 -11.99 -9.45
N ASN A 160 5.58 -12.47 -9.96
CA ASN A 160 6.86 -11.77 -9.88
C ASN A 160 6.88 -10.43 -10.63
N LEU A 161 6.16 -10.31 -11.74
CA LEU A 161 6.06 -9.06 -12.51
C LEU A 161 5.18 -8.06 -11.77
N LEU A 162 4.02 -8.48 -11.27
CA LEU A 162 3.10 -7.62 -10.54
C LEU A 162 3.68 -7.12 -9.21
N LEU A 163 4.57 -7.90 -8.57
CA LEU A 163 5.33 -7.45 -7.40
C LEU A 163 6.26 -6.27 -7.70
N LYS A 164 6.67 -6.06 -8.97
CA LYS A 164 7.48 -4.90 -9.38
C LYS A 164 6.65 -3.61 -9.49
N TYR A 165 5.33 -3.74 -9.66
CA TYR A 165 4.40 -2.62 -9.88
C TYR A 165 3.22 -2.67 -8.88
N PRO A 166 3.49 -2.55 -7.57
CA PRO A 166 2.47 -2.70 -6.54
C PRO A 166 1.30 -1.69 -6.67
N GLU A 167 1.53 -0.53 -7.24
CA GLU A 167 0.52 0.49 -7.55
C GLU A 167 -0.56 0.01 -8.53
N LEU A 168 -0.26 -0.94 -9.42
CA LEU A 168 -1.24 -1.47 -10.38
C LEU A 168 -2.23 -2.45 -9.74
N THR A 169 -1.85 -3.07 -8.63
CA THR A 169 -2.65 -4.12 -7.96
C THR A 169 -3.41 -3.60 -6.76
N LYS A 170 -3.04 -2.43 -6.23
CA LYS A 170 -3.78 -1.80 -5.14
C LYS A 170 -4.99 -1.07 -5.72
N PRO A 171 -6.19 -1.23 -5.14
CA PRO A 171 -7.30 -0.35 -5.49
C PRO A 171 -6.89 1.11 -5.26
N ASN A 172 -7.26 2.00 -6.18
CA ASN A 172 -7.06 3.45 -6.06
C ASN A 172 -7.98 4.00 -4.96
N ILE A 173 -7.67 3.67 -3.71
CA ILE A 173 -8.38 4.14 -2.51
C ILE A 173 -8.02 5.61 -2.24
N LEU A 174 -6.83 6.04 -2.65
CA LEU A 174 -6.35 7.42 -2.50
C LEU A 174 -6.10 8.04 -3.88
N PRO A 175 -6.44 9.32 -4.09
CA PRO A 175 -6.07 10.05 -5.30
C PRO A 175 -4.55 10.07 -5.44
N THR A 176 -4.06 9.71 -6.62
CA THR A 176 -2.62 9.76 -6.92
C THR A 176 -2.33 11.08 -7.62
N GLN A 177 -1.38 11.86 -7.11
CA GLN A 177 -0.92 13.06 -7.80
C GLN A 177 -0.24 12.67 -9.12
N VAL A 178 -0.71 13.25 -10.22
CA VAL A 178 -0.10 13.08 -11.54
C VAL A 178 1.29 13.71 -11.52
N LYS A 179 2.32 12.97 -11.95
CA LYS A 179 3.73 13.40 -11.84
C LYS A 179 4.16 14.41 -12.90
N ASN A 180 3.33 14.68 -13.91
CA ASN A 180 3.65 15.60 -15.00
C ASN A 180 2.75 16.84 -14.95
N ASP A 181 3.25 17.96 -15.46
CA ASP A 181 2.49 19.22 -15.54
C ASP A 181 1.64 19.30 -16.83
N VAL A 182 1.40 18.15 -17.47
CA VAL A 182 0.54 18.10 -18.66
C VAL A 182 -0.90 18.25 -18.19
N LYS A 183 -1.52 19.38 -18.55
CA LYS A 183 -2.92 19.67 -18.25
C LYS A 183 -3.74 19.44 -19.52
N HIS A 184 -4.86 18.76 -19.37
CA HIS A 184 -5.83 18.65 -20.45
C HIS A 184 -6.50 20.02 -20.65
N PHE A 185 -6.41 20.55 -21.86
CA PHE A 185 -7.06 21.80 -22.25
C PHE A 185 -8.26 21.48 -23.12
N ILE A 186 -9.45 21.87 -22.67
CA ILE A 186 -10.70 21.68 -23.41
C ILE A 186 -10.97 22.98 -24.19
N GLU A 187 -10.88 22.90 -25.53
CA GLU A 187 -11.17 24.05 -26.38
C GLU A 187 -12.69 24.26 -26.52
N THR A 188 -13.16 25.50 -26.39
CA THR A 188 -14.58 25.86 -26.48
C THR A 188 -14.83 26.91 -27.56
N LYS A 189 -15.87 26.76 -28.37
CA LYS A 189 -16.20 27.66 -29.51
C LYS A 189 -17.32 28.66 -29.25
N GLY A 190 -17.97 28.64 -28.08
CA GLY A 190 -19.16 29.44 -27.83
C GLY A 190 -19.23 30.10 -26.45
N GLN A 191 -20.43 30.60 -26.12
CA GLN A 191 -20.65 31.36 -24.89
C GLN A 191 -20.56 30.50 -23.64
N ARG A 192 -20.19 31.12 -22.53
CA ARG A 192 -20.12 30.46 -21.22
C ARG A 192 -21.53 30.14 -20.73
N ILE A 193 -21.78 28.87 -20.42
CA ILE A 193 -23.12 28.40 -20.03
C ILE A 193 -23.22 28.19 -18.53
N HIS A 194 -24.25 28.79 -17.94
CA HIS A 194 -24.60 28.66 -16.54
C HIS A 194 -26.01 28.11 -16.37
N SER A 195 -26.13 27.00 -15.64
CA SER A 195 -27.40 26.43 -15.19
C SER A 195 -27.65 26.69 -13.71
N LYS A 196 -28.91 26.93 -13.34
CA LYS A 196 -29.34 27.03 -11.94
C LYS A 196 -29.21 25.67 -11.23
N THR A 197 -28.92 25.72 -9.93
CA THR A 197 -28.89 24.53 -9.06
C THR A 197 -30.24 23.83 -9.05
N ARG A 198 -30.22 22.50 -9.17
CA ARG A 198 -31.42 21.67 -9.01
C ARG A 198 -31.72 21.46 -7.53
N GLN A 199 -32.98 21.62 -7.13
CA GLN A 199 -33.41 21.25 -5.79
C GLN A 199 -33.33 19.73 -5.62
N LEU A 200 -32.82 19.31 -4.46
CA LEU A 200 -32.76 17.93 -4.03
C LEU A 200 -33.63 17.76 -2.78
N ASP A 201 -34.27 16.61 -2.64
CA ASP A 201 -34.89 16.23 -1.36
C ASP A 201 -33.82 16.04 -0.28
N SER A 202 -34.23 16.07 0.99
CA SER A 202 -33.32 16.04 2.14
C SER A 202 -32.39 14.83 2.15
N LYS A 203 -32.89 13.64 1.80
CA LYS A 203 -32.09 12.41 1.78
C LYS A 203 -31.03 12.47 0.68
N ARG A 204 -31.42 12.91 -0.52
CA ARG A 204 -30.51 13.08 -1.65
C ARG A 204 -29.47 14.18 -1.40
N LEU A 205 -29.87 15.27 -0.76
CA LEU A 205 -28.97 16.37 -0.40
C LEU A 205 -27.89 15.90 0.58
N ALA A 206 -28.25 15.14 1.62
CA ALA A 206 -27.29 14.61 2.60
C ALA A 206 -26.24 13.73 1.93
N ILE A 207 -26.66 12.82 1.03
CA ILE A 207 -25.75 11.95 0.28
C ILE A 207 -24.81 12.80 -0.60
N ALA A 208 -25.34 13.81 -1.31
CA ALA A 208 -24.51 14.69 -2.13
C ALA A 208 -23.49 15.46 -1.28
N GLN A 209 -23.88 15.97 -0.13
CA GLN A 209 -22.99 16.73 0.78
C GLN A 209 -21.86 15.86 1.32
N GLU A 210 -22.16 14.62 1.74
CA GLU A 210 -21.15 13.68 2.23
C GLU A 210 -20.11 13.35 1.15
N GLU A 211 -20.57 13.07 -0.08
CA GLU A 211 -19.69 12.75 -1.20
C GLU A 211 -18.83 13.95 -1.62
N PHE A 212 -19.40 15.16 -1.71
CA PHE A 212 -18.62 16.36 -2.04
C PHE A 212 -17.64 16.74 -0.93
N LYS A 213 -17.98 16.49 0.34
CA LYS A 213 -17.05 16.64 1.45
C LYS A 213 -15.87 15.69 1.31
N PHE A 214 -16.13 14.41 1.03
CA PHE A 214 -15.08 13.44 0.75
C PHE A 214 -14.17 13.90 -0.40
N MET A 215 -14.74 14.38 -1.52
CA MET A 215 -13.97 14.88 -2.65
C MET A 215 -13.14 16.12 -2.31
N LEU A 216 -13.65 17.03 -1.47
CA LEU A 216 -12.92 18.21 -0.99
C LEU A 216 -11.75 17.81 -0.08
N ASP A 217 -12.00 16.94 0.90
CA ASP A 217 -11.00 16.47 1.87
C ASP A 217 -9.86 15.69 1.18
N ASN A 218 -10.11 15.16 -0.01
CA ASN A 218 -9.16 14.41 -0.83
C ASN A 218 -8.64 15.20 -2.05
N GLU A 219 -8.87 16.51 -2.13
CA GLU A 219 -8.38 17.39 -3.21
C GLU A 219 -8.81 16.96 -4.64
N ILE A 220 -9.90 16.20 -4.76
CA ILE A 220 -10.48 15.79 -6.05
C ILE A 220 -11.25 16.95 -6.68
N VAL A 221 -11.92 17.75 -5.86
CA VAL A 221 -12.63 18.96 -6.27
C VAL A 221 -12.19 20.15 -5.43
N LEU A 222 -12.38 21.36 -5.96
CA LEU A 222 -12.04 22.61 -5.28
C LEU A 222 -13.20 23.61 -5.45
N PRO A 223 -13.44 24.48 -4.44
CA PRO A 223 -14.33 25.61 -4.62
C PRO A 223 -13.83 26.51 -5.76
N SER A 224 -14.76 26.98 -6.60
CA SER A 224 -14.44 27.90 -7.69
C SER A 224 -15.53 28.94 -7.87
N SER A 225 -15.14 30.10 -8.41
CA SER A 225 -16.06 31.14 -8.87
C SER A 225 -15.96 31.20 -10.38
N SER A 226 -16.92 30.59 -11.07
CA SER A 226 -16.89 30.39 -12.53
C SER A 226 -18.17 30.92 -13.18
N GLN A 227 -18.03 31.42 -14.41
CA GLN A 227 -19.16 31.75 -15.27
C GLN A 227 -19.78 30.50 -15.92
N TRP A 228 -19.17 29.33 -15.73
CA TRP A 228 -19.69 28.03 -16.14
C TRP A 228 -20.30 27.31 -14.95
N ALA A 229 -21.51 26.77 -15.13
CA ALA A 229 -22.14 25.92 -14.12
C ALA A 229 -23.01 24.85 -14.79
N SER A 230 -22.75 23.58 -14.48
CA SER A 230 -23.59 22.45 -14.89
C SER A 230 -24.42 21.97 -13.70
N PRO A 231 -25.71 21.63 -13.89
CA PRO A 231 -26.57 21.28 -12.78
C PRO A 231 -26.31 19.86 -12.30
N LEU A 232 -26.24 19.67 -10.97
CA LEU A 232 -26.08 18.37 -10.34
C LEU A 232 -27.28 17.45 -10.63
N HIS A 233 -26.98 16.19 -10.90
CA HIS A 233 -27.93 15.10 -11.02
C HIS A 233 -27.48 13.95 -10.11
N LEU A 234 -28.41 13.22 -9.52
CA LEU A 234 -28.11 12.05 -8.71
C LEU A 234 -28.65 10.81 -9.40
N ALA A 235 -27.76 9.90 -9.75
CA ALA A 235 -28.09 8.66 -10.45
C ALA A 235 -27.91 7.46 -9.52
N THR A 236 -28.83 6.51 -9.60
CA THR A 236 -28.75 5.24 -8.89
C THR A 236 -27.91 4.24 -9.70
N LYS A 237 -26.93 3.61 -9.07
CA LYS A 237 -26.16 2.49 -9.62
C LYS A 237 -26.96 1.19 -9.54
N LYS A 238 -26.50 0.15 -10.25
CA LYS A 238 -27.12 -1.19 -10.21
C LYS A 238 -27.16 -1.81 -8.81
N ASP A 239 -26.17 -1.48 -7.96
CA ASP A 239 -26.08 -1.94 -6.57
C ASP A 239 -26.98 -1.16 -5.59
N GLY A 240 -27.77 -0.19 -6.09
CA GLY A 240 -28.66 0.65 -5.29
C GLY A 240 -27.99 1.89 -4.68
N THR A 241 -26.67 2.04 -4.77
CA THR A 241 -25.97 3.24 -4.29
C THR A 241 -26.24 4.45 -5.19
N ILE A 242 -26.28 5.65 -4.62
CA ILE A 242 -26.53 6.91 -5.35
C ILE A 242 -25.19 7.62 -5.57
N ARG A 243 -24.96 8.17 -6.76
CA ARG A 243 -23.77 8.98 -7.07
C ARG A 243 -24.11 10.36 -7.63
N PRO A 244 -23.35 11.41 -7.28
CA PRO A 244 -23.42 12.70 -7.96
C PRO A 244 -22.92 12.57 -9.40
N CYS A 245 -23.61 13.25 -10.32
CA CYS A 245 -23.32 13.29 -11.74
C CYS A 245 -23.56 14.72 -12.24
N GLY A 246 -22.58 15.31 -12.92
CA GLY A 246 -22.78 16.58 -13.63
C GLY A 246 -23.56 16.35 -14.93
N ASP A 247 -24.54 17.21 -15.20
CA ASP A 247 -25.22 17.22 -16.50
C ASP A 247 -24.48 18.15 -17.46
N TYR A 248 -23.48 17.59 -18.14
CA TYR A 248 -22.57 18.34 -19.02
C TYR A 248 -23.08 18.49 -20.46
N ARG A 249 -24.34 18.15 -20.76
CA ARG A 249 -24.85 18.21 -22.15
C ARG A 249 -24.70 19.60 -22.79
N GLN A 250 -25.01 20.65 -22.02
CA GLN A 250 -24.85 22.02 -22.50
C GLN A 250 -23.38 22.40 -22.66
N LEU A 251 -22.53 22.01 -21.71
CA LEU A 251 -21.08 22.21 -21.79
C LEU A 251 -20.50 21.55 -23.05
N ASN A 252 -20.81 20.27 -23.27
CA ASN A 252 -20.33 19.49 -24.41
C ASN A 252 -20.78 20.07 -25.76
N ALA A 253 -21.92 20.75 -25.82
CA ALA A 253 -22.36 21.44 -27.04
C ALA A 253 -21.49 22.67 -27.38
N GLN A 254 -20.69 23.17 -26.43
CA GLN A 254 -19.77 24.30 -26.63
C GLN A 254 -18.31 23.84 -26.82
N THR A 255 -17.99 22.57 -26.58
CA THR A 255 -16.63 22.02 -26.73
C THR A 255 -16.37 21.59 -28.16
N ILE A 256 -15.10 21.68 -28.59
CA ILE A 256 -14.66 21.09 -29.86
C ILE A 256 -14.33 19.61 -29.61
N PRO A 257 -14.84 18.68 -30.44
CA PRO A 257 -14.39 17.28 -30.40
C PRO A 257 -12.92 17.16 -30.78
N ASP A 258 -12.21 16.24 -30.12
CA ASP A 258 -10.82 15.87 -30.42
C ASP A 258 -10.65 15.23 -31.82
#